data_AF-A0A9X2XVY6-F1
#
_entry.id   AF-A0A9X2XVY6-F1
#
_cell.length_a   1.000
_cell.length_b   1.000
_cell.length_c   1.000
_cell.angle_alpha   90.00
_cell.angle_beta   90.00
_cell.angle_gamma   90.00
#
_symmetry.space_group_name_H-M   'P 1'
#
loop_
_entity.id
_entity.type
_entity.pdbx_description
1 polymer ?
#
loop_
_entity_poly.entity_id
_entity_poly.type
_entity_poly.pdbx_seq_one_letter_code
_entity_poly.pdbx_strand_id
1 'polypeptide(L)'
;MKIGIGFLIFTAVVVGCGNNKQEQQEEKNFQYQDFTEKFKSATVPFQLSDTALINNKDTAQIRDKSFSSLVPDSTKTKLFGKNASVKYVPLAKIAVPGAETYYIVKASAGSKKSALLFSFNKDHEFGGVFPFLIPDEESATSQVSTIDKAYSISRSVFRKQPNDVIAEGKDVYVYNNDAKAFTLIMTDVLDERSEALVNPIDTLPASQKWTGDYTKDNRNIVSVRDGRKPNSLLVFIHFEKNKGQCNGELKGDAEMSGANSAVYRQGGDPCVLQLTFSANSVALKELEGCGSRRGLECSFDGTFKRKKTDKDKEKTEAKTKKKG
;
A
#
# COMPACT_ATOMS: atom_id res chain seq x y z
N MET A 1 60.61 -22.37 -82.99
CA MET A 1 60.39 -23.73 -82.46
C MET A 1 59.25 -23.65 -81.44
N LYS A 2 58.13 -24.37 -81.69
CA LYS A 2 56.91 -24.59 -80.86
C LYS A 2 56.05 -23.33 -80.60
N ILE A 3 54.90 -23.15 -81.27
CA ILE A 3 53.55 -23.76 -81.06
C ILE A 3 52.87 -23.27 -79.77
N GLY A 4 51.67 -22.67 -79.88
CA GLY A 4 50.69 -22.69 -78.79
C GLY A 4 49.68 -21.54 -78.71
N ILE A 5 48.62 -21.63 -79.52
CA ILE A 5 47.17 -21.56 -79.17
C ILE A 5 46.67 -20.39 -78.27
N GLY A 6 45.62 -19.73 -78.76
CA GLY A 6 45.05 -18.50 -78.20
C GLY A 6 44.09 -18.67 -77.01
N PHE A 7 43.55 -17.53 -76.56
CA PHE A 7 42.15 -17.41 -76.17
C PHE A 7 41.75 -15.93 -76.11
N LEU A 8 40.58 -15.64 -76.66
CA LEU A 8 39.92 -14.35 -76.78
C LEU A 8 39.00 -14.18 -75.57
N ILE A 9 39.22 -13.17 -74.72
CA ILE A 9 38.25 -12.82 -73.66
C ILE A 9 37.90 -11.33 -73.72
N PHE A 10 36.65 -11.16 -74.12
CA PHE A 10 35.78 -10.00 -74.13
C PHE A 10 35.71 -9.34 -72.74
N THR A 11 36.13 -8.07 -72.62
CA THR A 11 35.93 -7.29 -71.39
C THR A 11 34.61 -6.50 -71.53
N ALA A 12 33.59 -6.94 -70.82
CA ALA A 12 32.28 -6.30 -70.76
C ALA A 12 32.27 -5.15 -69.74
N VAL A 13 31.69 -4.04 -70.17
CA VAL A 13 31.37 -2.82 -69.44
C VAL A 13 30.37 -3.12 -68.31
N VAL A 14 30.68 -2.70 -67.08
CA VAL A 14 29.68 -2.52 -66.02
C VAL A 14 29.44 -1.03 -65.83
N VAL A 15 28.23 -0.61 -66.19
CA VAL A 15 27.65 0.71 -66.00
C VAL A 15 27.40 0.94 -64.51
N GLY A 16 27.99 2.00 -63.96
CA GLY A 16 27.73 2.46 -62.60
C GLY A 16 26.42 3.25 -62.52
N CYS A 17 25.42 2.68 -61.85
CA CYS A 17 24.14 3.32 -61.54
C CYS A 17 24.24 4.28 -60.34
N GLY A 18 23.68 5.48 -60.50
CA GLY A 18 22.85 6.18 -59.52
C GLY A 18 23.48 6.52 -58.16
N ASN A 19 23.99 7.75 -58.03
CA ASN A 19 24.17 8.44 -56.76
C ASN A 19 22.82 8.57 -56.01
N ASN A 20 22.45 7.58 -55.22
CA ASN A 20 21.47 7.77 -54.15
C ASN A 20 22.19 8.48 -53.01
N LYS A 21 22.04 9.81 -52.98
CA LYS A 21 22.29 10.59 -51.77
C LYS A 21 21.51 9.93 -50.64
N GLN A 22 22.22 9.46 -49.62
CA GLN A 22 21.62 9.17 -48.33
C GLN A 22 20.98 10.48 -47.85
N GLU A 23 19.65 10.57 -47.97
CA GLU A 23 18.89 11.50 -47.15
C GLU A 23 19.27 11.16 -45.71
N GLN A 24 19.99 12.08 -45.07
CA GLN A 24 20.03 12.13 -43.62
C GLN A 24 18.57 12.10 -43.19
N GLN A 25 18.15 11.02 -42.52
CA GLN A 25 16.89 11.01 -41.80
C GLN A 25 16.95 12.18 -40.82
N GLU A 26 16.31 13.29 -41.19
CA GLU A 26 15.90 14.30 -40.23
C GLU A 26 15.19 13.55 -39.11
N GLU A 27 15.69 13.70 -37.88
CA GLU A 27 14.99 13.23 -36.70
C GLU A 27 13.59 13.83 -36.75
N LYS A 28 12.57 13.01 -37.06
CA LYS A 28 11.18 13.46 -37.06
C LYS A 28 10.87 13.97 -35.65
N ASN A 29 10.84 15.29 -35.49
CA ASN A 29 10.37 15.94 -34.28
C ASN A 29 8.98 15.41 -33.94
N PHE A 30 8.77 15.13 -32.65
CA PHE A 30 7.50 14.67 -32.10
C PHE A 30 6.35 15.58 -32.57
N GLN A 31 5.36 15.00 -33.27
CA GLN A 31 4.20 15.74 -33.75
C GLN A 31 3.07 15.64 -32.73
N TYR A 32 2.85 16.72 -31.98
CA TYR A 32 1.86 16.76 -30.91
C TYR A 32 0.42 16.48 -31.41
N GLN A 33 0.06 16.94 -32.61
CA GLN A 33 -1.26 16.73 -33.20
C GLN A 33 -1.53 15.23 -33.45
N ASP A 34 -0.64 14.55 -34.16
CA ASP A 34 -0.72 13.10 -34.40
C ASP A 34 -0.75 12.28 -33.10
N PHE A 35 -0.10 12.80 -32.05
CA PHE A 35 -0.15 12.19 -30.73
C PHE A 35 -1.51 12.38 -30.08
N THR A 36 -2.04 13.60 -30.01
CA THR A 36 -3.27 13.88 -29.25
C THR A 36 -4.50 13.23 -29.87
N GLU A 37 -4.56 13.04 -31.19
CA GLU A 37 -5.71 12.44 -31.88
C GLU A 37 -5.92 10.97 -31.53
N LYS A 38 -4.90 10.30 -30.99
CA LYS A 38 -4.97 8.88 -30.60
C LYS A 38 -5.71 8.64 -29.28
N PHE A 39 -6.06 9.70 -28.55
CA PHE A 39 -6.63 9.61 -27.20
C PHE A 39 -8.11 9.94 -27.18
N LYS A 40 -8.85 9.17 -26.38
CA LYS A 40 -10.23 9.51 -26.02
C LYS A 40 -10.22 10.51 -24.87
N SER A 41 -11.01 11.57 -25.00
CA SER A 41 -11.24 12.52 -23.91
C SER A 41 -11.93 11.84 -22.74
N ALA A 42 -11.48 12.16 -21.53
CA ALA A 42 -12.07 11.75 -20.26
C ALA A 42 -12.29 12.98 -19.37
N THR A 43 -13.29 12.91 -18.51
CA THR A 43 -13.61 13.96 -17.54
C THR A 43 -13.20 13.52 -16.14
N VAL A 44 -12.98 14.49 -15.25
CA VAL A 44 -12.75 14.24 -13.82
C VAL A 44 -14.08 14.10 -13.06
N PRO A 45 -14.16 13.26 -12.01
CA PRO A 45 -13.09 12.41 -11.52
C PRO A 45 -12.79 11.23 -12.47
N PHE A 46 -11.51 10.95 -12.68
CA PHE A 46 -11.04 9.82 -13.46
C PHE A 46 -10.43 8.77 -12.54
N GLN A 47 -10.61 7.49 -12.87
CA GLN A 47 -10.06 6.38 -12.10
C GLN A 47 -9.54 5.27 -13.02
N LEU A 48 -8.41 4.68 -12.66
CA LEU A 48 -7.84 3.49 -13.29
C LEU A 48 -7.42 2.48 -12.21
N SER A 49 -7.96 1.27 -12.27
CA SER A 49 -7.52 0.15 -11.42
C SER A 49 -6.45 -0.70 -12.12
N ASP A 50 -5.66 -1.41 -11.33
CA ASP A 50 -4.71 -2.43 -11.78
C ASP A 50 -5.34 -3.45 -12.73
N THR A 51 -6.54 -3.92 -12.38
CA THR A 51 -7.31 -4.93 -13.09
C THR A 51 -7.74 -4.40 -14.45
N ALA A 52 -8.22 -3.15 -14.51
CA ALA A 52 -8.57 -2.50 -15.77
C ALA A 52 -7.34 -2.30 -16.67
N LEU A 53 -6.20 -1.90 -16.09
CA LEU A 53 -4.94 -1.73 -16.83
C LEU A 53 -4.41 -3.07 -17.38
N ILE A 54 -4.40 -4.10 -16.54
CA ILE A 54 -3.90 -5.44 -16.87
C ILE A 54 -4.76 -6.07 -17.96
N ASN A 55 -6.09 -5.97 -17.82
CA ASN A 55 -7.06 -6.58 -18.73
C ASN A 55 -7.40 -5.72 -19.95
N ASN A 56 -6.87 -4.50 -20.06
CA ASN A 56 -7.04 -3.68 -21.26
C ASN A 56 -6.45 -4.40 -22.49
N LYS A 57 -7.30 -4.67 -23.49
CA LYS A 57 -6.98 -5.38 -24.74
C LYS A 57 -6.84 -4.44 -25.95
N ASP A 58 -6.73 -3.13 -25.72
CA ASP A 58 -6.56 -2.17 -26.81
C ASP A 58 -5.23 -2.44 -27.54
N THR A 59 -5.29 -2.37 -28.87
CA THR A 59 -4.18 -2.63 -29.78
C THR A 59 -3.63 -1.35 -30.42
N ALA A 60 -4.29 -0.20 -30.20
CA ALA A 60 -3.80 1.10 -30.64
C ALA A 60 -2.40 1.35 -30.06
N GLN A 61 -1.46 1.77 -30.91
CA GLN A 61 -0.07 1.92 -30.51
C GLN A 61 0.48 3.30 -30.84
N ILE A 62 1.19 3.90 -29.89
CA ILE A 62 2.04 5.06 -30.13
C ILE A 62 3.40 4.53 -30.60
N ARG A 63 3.66 4.64 -31.92
CA ARG A 63 4.88 4.14 -32.59
C ARG A 63 5.95 5.21 -32.78
N ASP A 64 5.68 6.44 -32.38
CA ASP A 64 6.63 7.54 -32.52
C ASP A 64 7.84 7.31 -31.59
N LYS A 65 9.04 7.28 -32.18
CA LYS A 65 10.29 7.13 -31.42
C LYS A 65 10.56 8.34 -30.53
N SER A 66 10.19 9.53 -30.99
CA SER A 66 10.34 10.80 -30.26
C SER A 66 9.39 10.89 -29.08
N PHE A 67 8.28 10.14 -29.08
CA PHE A 67 7.48 9.96 -27.87
C PHE A 67 8.20 9.08 -26.84
N SER A 68 8.84 8.00 -27.29
CA SER A 68 9.51 7.08 -26.38
C SER A 68 10.69 7.70 -25.63
N SER A 69 11.31 8.76 -26.16
CA SER A 69 12.37 9.52 -25.48
C SER A 69 11.84 10.44 -24.38
N LEU A 70 10.54 10.76 -24.35
CA LEU A 70 9.93 11.55 -23.27
C LEU A 70 9.90 10.81 -21.93
N VAL A 71 10.06 9.49 -21.93
CA VAL A 71 10.15 8.70 -20.70
C VAL A 71 11.64 8.56 -20.33
N PRO A 72 12.09 9.14 -19.19
CA PRO A 72 13.48 9.04 -18.76
C PRO A 72 13.96 7.59 -18.62
N ASP A 73 15.22 7.32 -18.95
CA ASP A 73 15.78 5.98 -18.90
C ASP A 73 15.82 5.40 -17.48
N SER A 74 15.94 6.24 -16.46
CA SER A 74 15.82 5.85 -15.05
C SER A 74 14.42 5.29 -14.76
N THR A 75 13.36 5.97 -15.22
CA THR A 75 11.98 5.53 -15.09
C THR A 75 11.73 4.24 -15.86
N LYS A 76 12.19 4.16 -17.13
CA LYS A 76 12.06 2.93 -17.93
C LYS A 76 12.75 1.74 -17.27
N THR A 77 13.98 1.92 -16.82
CA THR A 77 14.78 0.86 -16.21
C THR A 77 14.15 0.41 -14.90
N LYS A 78 13.67 1.34 -14.07
CA LYS A 78 12.97 1.01 -12.81
C LYS A 78 11.69 0.21 -13.05
N LEU A 79 10.89 0.59 -14.05
CA LEU A 79 9.60 -0.05 -14.31
C LEU A 79 9.74 -1.38 -15.07
N PHE A 80 10.59 -1.42 -16.09
CA PHE A 80 10.60 -2.51 -17.07
C PHE A 80 11.91 -3.29 -17.12
N GLY A 81 12.96 -2.82 -16.46
CA GLY A 81 14.31 -3.38 -16.53
C GLY A 81 15.15 -2.78 -17.67
N LYS A 82 16.44 -3.10 -17.66
CA LYS A 82 17.40 -2.61 -18.66
C LYS A 82 17.08 -3.19 -20.04
N ASN A 83 17.15 -2.36 -21.08
CA ASN A 83 16.91 -2.73 -22.49
C ASN A 83 15.49 -3.26 -22.79
N ALA A 84 14.50 -2.94 -21.97
CA ALA A 84 13.12 -3.36 -22.21
C ALA A 84 12.54 -2.69 -23.47
N SER A 85 11.95 -3.50 -24.36
CA SER A 85 11.17 -3.00 -25.49
C SER A 85 9.74 -2.70 -25.02
N VAL A 86 9.47 -1.41 -24.79
CA VAL A 86 8.20 -0.93 -24.23
C VAL A 86 7.21 -0.60 -25.35
N LYS A 87 6.00 -1.18 -25.26
CA LYS A 87 4.86 -0.82 -26.10
C LYS A 87 4.00 0.19 -25.37
N TYR A 88 3.57 1.24 -26.08
CA TYR A 88 2.75 2.33 -25.55
C TYR A 88 1.36 2.33 -26.20
N VAL A 89 0.32 2.31 -25.38
CA VAL A 89 -1.10 2.27 -25.78
C VAL A 89 -1.81 3.47 -25.16
N PRO A 90 -2.48 4.33 -25.94
CA PRO A 90 -3.19 5.48 -25.42
C PRO A 90 -4.42 5.03 -24.61
N LEU A 91 -4.62 5.60 -23.41
CA LEU A 91 -5.80 5.29 -22.58
C LEU A 91 -6.78 6.45 -22.49
N ALA A 92 -6.30 7.64 -22.11
CA ALA A 92 -7.18 8.79 -21.86
C ALA A 92 -6.45 10.13 -22.03
N LYS A 93 -7.21 11.16 -22.40
CA LYS A 93 -6.81 12.57 -22.41
C LYS A 93 -7.71 13.35 -21.45
N ILE A 94 -7.12 14.12 -20.54
CA ILE A 94 -7.86 14.97 -19.57
C ILE A 94 -7.31 16.38 -19.68
N ALA A 95 -8.17 17.35 -20.02
CA ALA A 95 -7.80 18.75 -20.08
C ALA A 95 -8.06 19.44 -18.73
N VAL A 96 -7.08 20.21 -18.25
CA VAL A 96 -7.26 21.12 -17.11
C VAL A 96 -7.68 22.49 -17.68
N PRO A 97 -8.85 23.03 -17.31
CA PRO A 97 -9.34 24.30 -17.82
C PRO A 97 -8.32 25.41 -17.62
N GLY A 98 -7.83 25.97 -18.72
CA GLY A 98 -6.87 27.06 -18.67
C GLY A 98 -5.54 26.66 -18.01
N ALA A 99 -5.09 25.41 -18.13
CA ALA A 99 -3.76 24.97 -17.67
C ALA A 99 -3.21 23.83 -18.58
N GLU A 100 -2.62 22.79 -18.01
CA GLU A 100 -2.05 21.64 -18.72
C GLU A 100 -3.10 20.65 -19.27
N THR A 101 -2.64 19.75 -20.14
CA THR A 101 -3.37 18.56 -20.56
C THR A 101 -2.62 17.31 -20.13
N TYR A 102 -3.35 16.39 -19.52
CA TYR A 102 -2.87 15.09 -19.09
C TYR A 102 -3.18 14.00 -20.13
N TYR A 103 -2.19 13.14 -20.38
CA TYR A 103 -2.32 11.96 -21.22
C TYR A 103 -1.93 10.72 -20.45
N ILE A 104 -2.85 9.76 -20.34
CA ILE A 104 -2.61 8.49 -19.67
C ILE A 104 -2.30 7.44 -20.72
N VAL A 105 -1.14 6.81 -20.60
CA VAL A 105 -0.62 5.83 -21.55
C VAL A 105 -0.28 4.55 -20.80
N LYS A 106 -0.82 3.42 -21.28
CA LYS A 106 -0.38 2.10 -20.85
C LYS A 106 0.96 1.81 -21.50
N ALA A 107 1.98 1.57 -20.68
CA ALA A 107 3.28 1.06 -21.07
C ALA A 107 3.36 -0.44 -20.72
N SER A 108 3.89 -1.26 -21.62
CA SER A 108 3.97 -2.71 -21.42
C SER A 108 5.26 -3.29 -21.99
N ALA A 109 5.96 -4.12 -21.21
CA ALA A 109 7.14 -4.87 -21.62
C ALA A 109 7.14 -6.25 -20.94
N GLY A 110 7.06 -7.32 -21.74
CA GLY A 110 6.88 -8.67 -21.21
C GLY A 110 5.59 -8.78 -20.37
N SER A 111 5.71 -9.28 -19.14
CA SER A 111 4.61 -9.35 -18.16
C SER A 111 4.32 -8.01 -17.48
N LYS A 112 5.28 -7.09 -17.47
CA LYS A 112 5.18 -5.83 -16.73
C LYS A 112 4.32 -4.82 -17.48
N LYS A 113 3.39 -4.21 -16.76
CA LYS A 113 2.48 -3.18 -17.25
C LYS A 113 2.49 -2.02 -16.27
N SER A 114 2.39 -0.79 -16.76
CA SER A 114 2.21 0.40 -15.93
C SER A 114 1.42 1.44 -16.71
N ALA A 115 0.65 2.29 -16.02
CA ALA A 115 0.11 3.51 -16.62
C ALA A 115 1.06 4.67 -16.31
N LEU A 116 1.38 5.44 -17.34
CA LEU A 116 2.17 6.66 -17.26
C LEU A 116 1.27 7.85 -17.56
N LEU A 117 1.38 8.91 -16.76
CA LEU A 117 0.70 10.18 -16.95
C LEU A 117 1.70 11.20 -17.48
N PHE A 118 1.44 11.73 -18.66
CA PHE A 118 2.23 12.78 -19.29
C PHE A 118 1.50 14.10 -19.15
N SER A 119 2.19 15.16 -18.74
CA SER A 119 1.68 16.53 -18.78
C SER A 119 2.26 17.28 -19.97
N PHE A 120 1.40 18.06 -20.64
CA PHE A 120 1.79 19.03 -21.64
C PHE A 120 1.14 20.37 -21.29
N ASN A 121 1.89 21.47 -21.37
CA ASN A 121 1.34 22.80 -21.09
C ASN A 121 0.39 23.26 -22.21
N LYS A 122 -0.16 24.47 -22.08
CA LYS A 122 -1.05 25.08 -23.08
C LYS A 122 -0.43 25.21 -24.46
N ASP A 123 0.88 25.43 -24.49
CA ASP A 123 1.69 25.59 -25.70
C ASP A 123 2.16 24.23 -26.27
N HIS A 124 1.60 23.13 -25.75
CA HIS A 124 1.88 21.76 -26.17
C HIS A 124 3.32 21.30 -25.92
N GLU A 125 4.03 21.99 -25.04
CA GLU A 125 5.36 21.58 -24.59
C GLU A 125 5.27 20.49 -23.54
N PHE A 126 6.18 19.53 -23.61
CA PHE A 126 6.28 18.47 -22.62
C PHE A 126 6.66 19.05 -21.24
N GLY A 127 5.84 18.70 -20.25
CA GLY A 127 6.01 19.07 -18.87
C GLY A 127 6.76 18.00 -18.08
N GLY A 128 6.17 16.80 -17.97
CA GLY A 128 6.80 15.70 -17.26
C GLY A 128 6.03 14.40 -17.41
N VAL A 129 6.63 13.32 -16.89
CA VAL A 129 6.02 11.99 -16.85
C VAL A 129 5.96 11.48 -15.42
N PHE A 130 4.82 10.93 -15.05
CA PHE A 130 4.55 10.37 -13.74
C PHE A 130 4.11 8.90 -13.87
N PRO A 131 4.69 7.97 -13.08
CA PRO A 131 4.18 6.60 -12.96
C PRO A 131 2.81 6.59 -12.27
N PHE A 132 1.75 6.82 -13.05
CA PHE A 132 0.38 6.96 -12.57
C PHE A 132 -0.08 5.73 -11.81
N LEU A 133 0.06 4.55 -12.41
CA LEU A 133 -0.31 3.27 -11.80
C LEU A 133 0.78 2.23 -12.08
N ILE A 134 1.26 1.57 -11.03
CA ILE A 134 2.24 0.48 -11.12
C ILE A 134 1.62 -0.70 -10.38
N PRO A 135 1.05 -1.69 -11.08
CA PRO A 135 0.66 -2.96 -10.49
C PRO A 135 1.87 -3.66 -9.87
N ASP A 136 1.68 -4.21 -8.67
CA ASP A 136 2.62 -5.18 -8.10
C ASP A 136 2.19 -6.62 -8.43
N GLU A 137 2.94 -7.59 -7.90
CA GLU A 137 2.66 -9.02 -8.08
C GLU A 137 1.99 -9.63 -6.82
N GLU A 138 1.60 -8.81 -5.85
CA GLU A 138 1.06 -9.27 -4.56
C GLU A 138 -0.46 -9.49 -4.65
N SER A 139 -0.86 -10.76 -4.61
CA SER A 139 -2.26 -11.19 -4.72
C SER A 139 -3.18 -10.62 -3.61
N ALA A 140 -2.62 -10.27 -2.46
CA ALA A 140 -3.37 -9.68 -1.36
C ALA A 140 -3.63 -8.17 -1.53
N THR A 141 -3.05 -7.54 -2.55
CA THR A 141 -3.21 -6.11 -2.81
C THR A 141 -4.04 -5.81 -4.05
N SER A 142 -4.60 -4.62 -4.08
CA SER A 142 -5.15 -4.01 -5.29
C SER A 142 -4.77 -2.53 -5.33
N GLN A 143 -4.44 -2.02 -6.51
CA GLN A 143 -4.07 -0.61 -6.68
C GLN A 143 -5.06 0.15 -7.55
N VAL A 144 -5.27 1.41 -7.18
CA VAL A 144 -6.13 2.34 -7.90
C VAL A 144 -5.44 3.69 -8.00
N SER A 145 -5.49 4.31 -9.17
CA SER A 145 -5.03 5.68 -9.37
C SER A 145 -6.17 6.56 -9.84
N THR A 146 -6.26 7.76 -9.29
CA THR A 146 -7.34 8.72 -9.58
C THR A 146 -6.81 10.09 -9.91
N ILE A 147 -7.62 10.84 -10.67
CA ILE A 147 -7.50 12.29 -10.82
C ILE A 147 -8.84 12.86 -10.36
N ASP A 148 -8.83 13.62 -9.27
CA ASP A 148 -10.06 14.18 -8.71
C ASP A 148 -10.51 15.47 -9.43
N LYS A 149 -11.61 16.06 -8.98
CA LYS A 149 -12.16 17.30 -9.57
C LYS A 149 -11.27 18.52 -9.36
N ALA A 150 -10.36 18.48 -8.39
CA ALA A 150 -9.34 19.50 -8.16
C ALA A 150 -8.04 19.18 -8.92
N TYR A 151 -8.03 18.14 -9.76
CA TYR A 151 -6.89 17.65 -10.52
C TYR A 151 -5.74 17.11 -9.65
N SER A 152 -6.01 16.78 -8.39
CA SER A 152 -5.04 16.04 -7.57
C SER A 152 -4.97 14.60 -8.04
N ILE A 153 -3.75 14.08 -8.09
CA ILE A 153 -3.45 12.73 -8.56
C ILE A 153 -3.24 11.84 -7.33
N SER A 154 -4.09 10.85 -7.11
CA SER A 154 -3.91 9.90 -6.01
C SER A 154 -3.45 8.53 -6.51
N ARG A 155 -2.59 7.87 -5.73
CA ARG A 155 -2.25 6.45 -5.87
C ARG A 155 -2.61 5.76 -4.57
N SER A 156 -3.67 4.95 -4.58
CA SER A 156 -4.10 4.13 -3.45
C SER A 156 -3.67 2.68 -3.65
N VAL A 157 -3.23 2.05 -2.56
CA VAL A 157 -3.01 0.61 -2.44
C VAL A 157 -3.92 0.10 -1.34
N PHE A 158 -4.74 -0.90 -1.66
CA PHE A 158 -5.59 -1.59 -0.72
C PHE A 158 -5.02 -2.97 -0.45
N ARG A 159 -4.77 -3.32 0.80
CA ARG A 159 -4.30 -4.64 1.20
C ARG A 159 -5.37 -5.35 2.01
N LYS A 160 -5.76 -6.55 1.56
CA LYS A 160 -6.61 -7.45 2.35
C LYS A 160 -5.78 -8.05 3.47
N GLN A 161 -6.23 -7.84 4.70
CA GLN A 161 -5.66 -8.45 5.91
C GLN A 161 -6.48 -9.68 6.32
N PRO A 162 -5.96 -10.53 7.22
CA PRO A 162 -6.75 -11.57 7.86
C PRO A 162 -8.02 -10.97 8.51
N ASN A 163 -9.15 -11.68 8.40
CA ASN A 163 -10.48 -11.27 8.89
C ASN A 163 -11.21 -10.18 8.07
N ASP A 164 -10.96 -10.12 6.75
CA ASP A 164 -11.65 -9.21 5.81
C ASP A 164 -11.50 -7.71 6.12
N VAL A 165 -10.49 -7.33 6.90
CA VAL A 165 -10.09 -5.93 7.08
C VAL A 165 -9.30 -5.48 5.87
N ILE A 166 -9.61 -4.30 5.34
CA ILE A 166 -8.87 -3.68 4.23
C ILE A 166 -8.09 -2.51 4.79
N ALA A 167 -6.76 -2.59 4.71
CA ALA A 167 -5.89 -1.45 4.94
C ALA A 167 -5.74 -0.66 3.65
N GLU A 168 -5.74 0.67 3.75
CA GLU A 168 -5.44 1.58 2.64
C GLU A 168 -4.13 2.32 2.94
N GLY A 169 -3.30 2.45 1.92
CA GLY A 169 -2.23 3.45 1.86
C GLY A 169 -2.47 4.33 0.64
N LYS A 170 -2.16 5.61 0.74
CA LYS A 170 -2.49 6.60 -0.29
C LYS A 170 -1.46 7.71 -0.38
N ASP A 171 -0.88 7.86 -1.57
CA ASP A 171 -0.08 9.04 -1.91
C ASP A 171 -0.89 10.00 -2.78
N VAL A 172 -0.79 11.30 -2.53
CA VAL A 172 -1.44 12.36 -3.32
C VAL A 172 -0.40 13.33 -3.86
N TYR A 173 -0.50 13.60 -5.15
CA TYR A 173 0.40 14.45 -5.91
C TYR A 173 -0.37 15.57 -6.60
N VAL A 174 0.33 16.68 -6.84
CA VAL A 174 -0.11 17.76 -7.73
C VAL A 174 0.95 18.03 -8.77
N TYR A 175 0.55 18.42 -9.98
CA TYR A 175 1.51 18.90 -10.97
C TYR A 175 1.83 20.37 -10.72
N ASN A 176 3.12 20.69 -10.67
CA ASN A 176 3.61 22.05 -10.59
C ASN A 176 4.13 22.47 -11.98
N ASN A 177 3.44 23.43 -12.61
CA ASN A 177 3.79 23.92 -13.93
C ASN A 177 5.17 24.62 -13.97
N ASP A 178 5.52 25.40 -12.94
CA ASP A 178 6.78 26.14 -12.88
C ASP A 178 7.98 25.20 -12.74
N ALA A 179 7.85 24.19 -11.87
CA ALA A 179 8.88 23.17 -11.66
C ALA A 179 8.86 22.07 -12.73
N LYS A 180 7.86 22.08 -13.62
CA LYS A 180 7.55 21.01 -14.58
C LYS A 180 7.57 19.60 -13.94
N ALA A 181 7.07 19.49 -12.70
CA ALA A 181 7.23 18.29 -11.89
C ALA A 181 5.97 17.92 -11.10
N PHE A 182 5.77 16.62 -10.89
CA PHE A 182 4.73 16.10 -9.99
C PHE A 182 5.28 16.08 -8.56
N THR A 183 4.61 16.81 -7.67
CA THR A 183 5.03 17.01 -6.28
C THR A 183 4.11 16.22 -5.36
N LEU A 184 4.69 15.38 -4.49
CA LEU A 184 3.97 14.69 -3.42
C LEU A 184 3.54 15.72 -2.37
N ILE A 185 2.25 15.75 -2.05
CA ILE A 185 1.68 16.69 -1.07
C ILE A 185 1.05 15.98 0.14
N MET A 186 0.78 14.68 0.04
CA MET A 186 0.24 13.88 1.14
C MET A 186 0.66 12.42 0.97
N THR A 187 1.02 11.80 2.07
CA THR A 187 1.18 10.34 2.18
C THR A 187 0.42 9.87 3.40
N ASP A 188 -0.55 9.01 3.17
CA ASP A 188 -1.14 8.14 4.18
C ASP A 188 -0.47 6.77 4.01
N VAL A 189 0.32 6.36 4.99
CA VAL A 189 1.07 5.11 4.89
C VAL A 189 0.10 3.94 4.91
N LEU A 190 0.37 2.91 4.10
CA LEU A 190 -0.42 1.69 4.15
C LEU A 190 -0.39 1.16 5.57
N ASP A 191 -1.55 1.18 6.22
CA ASP A 191 -1.68 0.89 7.63
C ASP A 191 -1.19 -0.54 7.90
N GLU A 192 0.05 -0.66 8.37
CA GLU A 192 0.63 -1.91 8.89
C GLU A 192 0.07 -2.22 10.28
N ARG A 193 -1.25 -2.01 10.47
CA ARG A 193 -1.98 -2.33 11.70
C ARG A 193 -2.09 -3.85 11.91
N SER A 194 -0.94 -4.50 11.91
CA SER A 194 -0.62 -5.73 12.61
C SER A 194 0.56 -5.52 13.57
N GLU A 195 0.86 -4.31 14.03
CA GLU A 195 1.67 -4.18 15.23
C GLU A 195 0.92 -4.91 16.35
N ALA A 196 1.47 -6.06 16.74
CA ALA A 196 0.98 -6.83 17.86
C ALA A 196 0.93 -5.89 19.06
N LEU A 197 -0.23 -5.82 19.71
CA LEU A 197 -0.41 -5.03 20.92
C LEU A 197 0.71 -5.34 21.92
N VAL A 198 1.56 -4.35 22.21
CA VAL A 198 2.69 -4.49 23.13
C VAL A 198 2.17 -4.37 24.55
N ASN A 199 2.30 -5.44 25.32
CA ASN A 199 1.95 -5.44 26.74
C ASN A 199 3.17 -4.99 27.58
N PRO A 200 3.16 -3.80 28.19
CA PRO A 200 4.33 -3.22 28.86
C PRO A 200 4.68 -3.89 30.20
N ILE A 201 3.91 -4.90 30.62
CA ILE A 201 4.15 -5.68 31.84
C ILE A 201 4.27 -7.18 31.54
N ASP A 202 4.43 -7.56 30.26
CA ASP A 202 4.48 -8.95 29.83
C ASP A 202 5.60 -9.76 30.49
N THR A 203 6.76 -9.13 30.64
CA THR A 203 7.99 -9.65 31.24
C THR A 203 7.97 -9.75 32.77
N LEU A 204 6.97 -9.13 33.43
CA LEU A 204 6.91 -9.13 34.89
C LEU A 204 6.39 -10.47 35.44
N PRO A 205 6.71 -10.81 36.71
CA PRO A 205 6.28 -12.06 37.33
C PRO A 205 4.76 -12.23 37.41
N ALA A 206 4.30 -13.47 37.22
CA ALA A 206 2.90 -13.89 37.30
C ALA A 206 2.77 -15.18 38.14
N SER A 207 3.20 -15.11 39.39
CA SER A 207 3.24 -16.27 40.29
C SER A 207 1.96 -16.50 41.09
N GLN A 208 1.12 -15.46 41.26
CA GLN A 208 -0.11 -15.55 42.03
C GLN A 208 -1.25 -16.26 41.27
N LYS A 209 -2.31 -16.67 41.99
CA LYS A 209 -3.44 -17.43 41.44
C LYS A 209 -4.11 -16.76 40.23
N TRP A 210 -4.31 -15.44 40.34
CA TRP A 210 -5.07 -14.63 39.38
C TRP A 210 -4.19 -13.88 38.38
N THR A 211 -2.87 -14.07 38.41
CA THR A 211 -1.95 -13.42 37.47
C THR A 211 -1.84 -14.17 36.16
N GLY A 212 -1.67 -13.43 35.08
CA GLY A 212 -1.60 -13.93 33.72
C GLY A 212 -2.21 -12.94 32.73
N ASP A 213 -2.19 -13.32 31.46
CA ASP A 213 -2.83 -12.55 30.41
C ASP A 213 -4.24 -13.09 30.15
N TYR A 214 -5.19 -12.19 30.07
CA TYR A 214 -6.57 -12.48 29.74
C TYR A 214 -6.90 -11.72 28.46
N THR A 215 -7.38 -12.40 27.43
CA THR A 215 -7.66 -11.81 26.13
C THR A 215 -9.11 -12.06 25.73
N LYS A 216 -9.67 -11.08 25.02
CA LYS A 216 -10.90 -11.27 24.25
C LYS A 216 -10.58 -11.54 22.77
N ASP A 217 -9.57 -10.83 22.26
CA ASP A 217 -8.97 -10.97 20.94
C ASP A 217 -7.54 -10.37 20.97
N ASN A 218 -6.89 -10.21 19.81
CA ASN A 218 -5.52 -9.70 19.70
C ASN A 218 -5.36 -8.21 20.02
N ARG A 219 -6.46 -7.47 20.20
CA ARG A 219 -6.50 -6.02 20.44
C ARG A 219 -7.19 -5.68 21.76
N ASN A 220 -7.54 -6.69 22.56
CA ASN A 220 -8.29 -6.54 23.80
C ASN A 220 -7.70 -7.47 24.86
N ILE A 221 -6.88 -6.90 25.75
CA ILE A 221 -6.12 -7.62 26.78
C ILE A 221 -6.31 -7.00 28.16
N VAL A 222 -6.33 -7.88 29.16
CA VAL A 222 -6.14 -7.57 30.57
C VAL A 222 -4.97 -8.40 31.05
N SER A 223 -3.84 -7.76 31.26
CA SER A 223 -2.63 -8.38 31.80
C SER A 223 -2.56 -8.11 33.29
N VAL A 224 -2.42 -9.18 34.07
CA VAL A 224 -2.36 -9.14 35.52
C VAL A 224 -1.03 -9.74 35.95
N ARG A 225 -0.30 -9.03 36.80
CA ARG A 225 1.03 -9.40 37.30
C ARG A 225 1.10 -9.24 38.80
N ASP A 226 2.14 -9.82 39.40
CA ASP A 226 2.37 -9.73 40.82
C ASP A 226 2.54 -8.25 41.22
N GLY A 227 1.73 -7.77 42.17
CA GLY A 227 1.84 -6.41 42.68
C GLY A 227 3.01 -6.26 43.66
N ARG A 228 3.36 -5.01 43.98
CA ARG A 228 4.50 -4.70 44.87
C ARG A 228 4.24 -5.04 46.34
N LYS A 229 2.96 -5.06 46.75
CA LYS A 229 2.52 -5.35 48.12
C LYS A 229 1.83 -6.71 48.20
N PRO A 230 1.84 -7.38 49.36
CA PRO A 230 0.94 -8.51 49.61
C PRO A 230 -0.51 -8.12 49.29
N ASN A 231 -1.27 -9.02 48.65
CA ASN A 231 -2.66 -8.78 48.22
C ASN A 231 -2.86 -7.61 47.23
N SER A 232 -1.81 -7.22 46.51
CA SER A 232 -1.92 -6.30 45.37
C SER A 232 -1.55 -6.99 44.06
N LEU A 233 -2.13 -6.49 42.98
CA LEU A 233 -1.89 -6.92 41.60
C LEU A 233 -1.48 -5.70 40.78
N LEU A 234 -0.54 -5.87 39.86
CA LEU A 234 -0.26 -4.88 38.82
C LEU A 234 -1.07 -5.23 37.58
N VAL A 235 -1.88 -4.29 37.10
CA VAL A 235 -2.77 -4.50 35.96
C VAL A 235 -2.39 -3.59 34.80
N PHE A 236 -2.44 -4.13 33.60
CA PHE A 236 -2.48 -3.39 32.34
C PHE A 236 -3.74 -3.81 31.57
N ILE A 237 -4.51 -2.85 31.09
CA ILE A 237 -5.74 -3.06 30.34
C ILE A 237 -5.61 -2.27 29.06
N HIS A 238 -5.83 -2.93 27.93
CA HIS A 238 -6.02 -2.28 26.65
C HIS A 238 -7.27 -2.85 26.00
N PHE A 239 -8.11 -1.97 25.47
CA PHE A 239 -9.25 -2.40 24.68
C PHE A 239 -9.43 -1.52 23.45
N GLU A 240 -10.02 -2.12 22.42
CA GLU A 240 -10.48 -1.46 21.21
C GLU A 240 -11.92 -1.91 20.94
N LYS A 241 -12.83 -0.94 20.91
CA LYS A 241 -14.25 -1.09 20.55
C LYS A 241 -14.52 -0.31 19.26
N ASN A 242 -15.61 -0.66 18.58
CA ASN A 242 -16.05 0.02 17.35
C ASN A 242 -14.95 0.13 16.27
N LYS A 243 -14.23 -0.97 16.01
CA LYS A 243 -13.13 -1.01 15.02
C LYS A 243 -12.03 0.04 15.28
N GLY A 244 -11.71 0.29 16.55
CA GLY A 244 -10.64 1.21 16.96
C GLY A 244 -11.08 2.67 17.09
N GLN A 245 -12.35 3.00 16.83
CA GLN A 245 -12.89 4.35 17.04
C GLN A 245 -12.99 4.71 18.53
N CYS A 246 -13.03 3.71 19.42
CA CYS A 246 -12.95 3.92 20.86
C CYS A 246 -11.94 2.94 21.46
N ASN A 247 -10.84 3.48 21.96
CA ASN A 247 -9.76 2.72 22.57
C ASN A 247 -9.43 3.29 23.95
N GLY A 248 -8.87 2.46 24.82
CA GLY A 248 -8.52 2.89 26.16
C GLY A 248 -7.43 2.02 26.75
N GLU A 249 -6.48 2.67 27.39
CA GLU A 249 -5.39 2.03 28.12
C GLU A 249 -5.43 2.43 29.59
N LEU A 250 -5.15 1.47 30.46
CA LEU A 250 -5.06 1.69 31.90
C LEU A 250 -3.98 0.80 32.49
N LYS A 251 -3.07 1.40 33.27
CA LYS A 251 -2.00 0.70 33.97
C LYS A 251 -1.94 1.14 35.42
N GLY A 252 -1.85 0.19 36.35
CA GLY A 252 -1.52 0.48 37.74
C GLY A 252 -1.94 -0.62 38.70
N ASP A 253 -1.93 -0.29 39.99
CA ASP A 253 -2.16 -1.26 41.06
C ASP A 253 -3.65 -1.49 41.32
N ALA A 254 -4.04 -2.74 41.48
CA ALA A 254 -5.35 -3.17 41.96
C ALA A 254 -5.20 -3.92 43.28
N GLU A 255 -6.02 -3.58 44.26
CA GLU A 255 -5.99 -4.21 45.58
C GLU A 255 -7.06 -5.30 45.67
N MET A 256 -6.71 -6.46 46.23
CA MET A 256 -7.66 -7.55 46.42
C MET A 256 -8.71 -7.14 47.48
N SER A 257 -9.96 -7.06 47.07
CA SER A 257 -11.12 -6.77 47.94
C SER A 257 -11.81 -8.03 48.46
N GLY A 258 -11.45 -9.21 47.93
CA GLY A 258 -12.02 -10.50 48.31
C GLY A 258 -11.23 -11.67 47.71
N ALA A 259 -11.74 -12.90 47.84
CA ALA A 259 -11.03 -14.10 47.37
C ALA A 259 -10.81 -14.14 45.84
N ASN A 260 -11.69 -13.48 45.09
CA ASN A 260 -11.69 -13.44 43.62
C ASN A 260 -12.03 -12.05 43.06
N SER A 261 -11.93 -11.00 43.88
CA SER A 261 -12.23 -9.63 43.45
C SER A 261 -11.06 -8.70 43.78
N ALA A 262 -10.74 -7.81 42.85
CA ALA A 262 -9.79 -6.74 43.04
C ALA A 262 -10.38 -5.41 42.56
N VAL A 263 -9.95 -4.31 43.16
CA VAL A 263 -10.38 -2.96 42.81
C VAL A 263 -9.16 -2.15 42.43
N TYR A 264 -9.18 -1.61 41.21
CA TYR A 264 -8.25 -0.59 40.78
C TYR A 264 -8.78 0.79 41.19
N ARG A 265 -7.91 1.58 41.82
CA ARG A 265 -8.15 2.99 42.13
C ARG A 265 -6.82 3.72 42.16
N GLN A 266 -6.75 4.88 41.51
CA GLN A 266 -5.58 5.76 41.54
C GLN A 266 -5.92 7.04 42.30
N GLY A 267 -5.03 7.47 43.20
CA GLY A 267 -5.22 8.70 43.97
C GLY A 267 -5.34 9.92 43.04
N GLY A 268 -6.42 10.68 43.18
CA GLY A 268 -6.71 11.85 42.33
C GLY A 268 -7.46 11.52 41.02
N ASP A 269 -7.71 10.24 40.72
CA ASP A 269 -8.51 9.80 39.58
C ASP A 269 -9.86 9.22 40.09
N PRO A 270 -11.01 9.78 39.67
CA PRO A 270 -12.32 9.24 40.02
C PRO A 270 -12.65 7.90 39.34
N CYS A 271 -11.78 7.36 38.47
CA CYS A 271 -11.97 6.04 37.89
C CYS A 271 -11.82 4.94 38.95
N VAL A 272 -12.88 4.13 39.10
CA VAL A 272 -12.86 2.91 39.91
C VAL A 272 -13.30 1.74 39.06
N LEU A 273 -12.41 0.75 38.94
CA LEU A 273 -12.64 -0.45 38.13
C LEU A 273 -12.55 -1.70 38.99
N GLN A 274 -13.61 -2.51 38.96
CA GLN A 274 -13.66 -3.79 39.62
C GLN A 274 -13.26 -4.91 38.67
N LEU A 275 -12.33 -5.76 39.10
CA LEU A 275 -11.93 -6.99 38.46
C LEU A 275 -12.55 -8.15 39.23
N THR A 276 -13.35 -8.98 38.56
CA THR A 276 -13.92 -10.21 39.13
C THR A 276 -13.35 -11.41 38.42
N PHE A 277 -12.57 -12.20 39.15
CA PHE A 277 -11.89 -13.38 38.64
C PHE A 277 -12.77 -14.63 38.75
N SER A 278 -12.67 -15.48 37.74
CA SER A 278 -13.11 -16.86 37.76
C SER A 278 -11.95 -17.77 37.35
N ALA A 279 -12.18 -19.08 37.32
CA ALA A 279 -11.14 -20.07 37.03
C ALA A 279 -10.36 -19.78 35.72
N ASN A 280 -11.02 -19.24 34.69
CA ASN A 280 -10.44 -19.02 33.37
C ASN A 280 -10.78 -17.66 32.75
N SER A 281 -11.31 -16.71 33.51
CA SER A 281 -11.63 -15.39 32.98
C SER A 281 -11.56 -14.30 34.04
N VAL A 282 -11.46 -13.07 33.57
CA VAL A 282 -11.64 -11.86 34.37
C VAL A 282 -12.75 -11.03 33.74
N ALA A 283 -13.68 -10.58 34.56
CA ALA A 283 -14.70 -9.61 34.18
C ALA A 283 -14.31 -8.24 34.74
N LEU A 284 -14.34 -7.23 33.89
CA LEU A 284 -14.16 -5.83 34.25
C LEU A 284 -15.53 -5.16 34.37
N LYS A 285 -15.69 -4.36 35.41
CA LYS A 285 -16.86 -3.52 35.62
C LYS A 285 -16.45 -2.15 36.15
N GLU A 286 -16.83 -1.09 35.47
CA GLU A 286 -16.70 0.27 35.97
C GLU A 286 -17.70 0.48 37.12
N LEU A 287 -17.17 0.86 38.29
CA LEU A 287 -17.99 1.30 39.41
C LEU A 287 -18.19 2.82 39.39
N GLU A 288 -17.17 3.55 38.92
CA GLU A 288 -17.20 5.00 38.69
C GLU A 288 -16.62 5.29 37.30
N GLY A 289 -17.38 5.99 36.44
CA GLY A 289 -17.20 6.06 34.99
C GLY A 289 -15.78 6.39 34.51
N CYS A 290 -15.01 5.35 34.20
CA CYS A 290 -13.62 5.45 33.75
C CYS A 290 -13.52 5.89 32.29
N GLY A 291 -14.47 5.45 31.44
CA GLY A 291 -14.54 5.82 30.03
C GLY A 291 -15.00 7.27 29.80
N SER A 292 -16.15 7.64 30.35
CA SER A 292 -16.78 8.95 30.13
C SER A 292 -15.97 10.14 30.64
N ARG A 293 -15.12 9.94 31.66
CA ARG A 293 -14.24 10.98 32.21
C ARG A 293 -12.90 11.12 31.48
N ARG A 294 -12.55 10.16 30.61
CA ARG A 294 -11.36 10.18 29.76
C ARG A 294 -11.66 10.60 28.32
N GLY A 295 -12.85 11.17 28.07
CA GLY A 295 -13.29 11.54 26.71
C GLY A 295 -13.60 10.32 25.83
N LEU A 296 -13.77 9.14 26.42
CA LEU A 296 -14.14 7.92 25.71
C LEU A 296 -15.66 7.77 25.72
N GLU A 297 -16.26 7.53 24.55
CA GLU A 297 -17.69 7.22 24.43
C GLU A 297 -18.02 5.77 24.85
N CYS A 298 -17.03 5.00 25.29
CA CYS A 298 -17.19 3.58 25.62
C CYS A 298 -16.58 3.23 26.99
N SER A 299 -17.22 2.25 27.64
CA SER A 299 -16.84 1.74 28.98
C SER A 299 -15.77 0.65 28.90
N PHE A 300 -14.99 0.47 29.97
CA PHE A 300 -14.03 -0.62 30.18
C PHE A 300 -14.71 -1.99 30.45
N ASP A 301 -16.04 -2.05 30.53
CA ASP A 301 -16.78 -3.27 30.83
C ASP A 301 -16.54 -4.37 29.78
N GLY A 302 -16.36 -5.60 30.27
CA GLY A 302 -16.19 -6.78 29.44
C GLY A 302 -15.65 -8.00 30.18
N THR A 303 -15.67 -9.15 29.51
CA THR A 303 -15.12 -10.40 30.04
C THR A 303 -14.03 -10.92 29.12
N PHE A 304 -12.88 -11.28 29.72
CA PHE A 304 -11.66 -11.68 29.04
C PHE A 304 -11.25 -13.08 29.49
N LYS A 305 -10.90 -13.95 28.55
CA LYS A 305 -10.53 -15.35 28.84
C LYS A 305 -9.03 -15.46 29.06
N ARG A 306 -8.61 -16.26 30.03
CA ARG A 306 -7.19 -16.50 30.31
C ARG A 306 -6.53 -17.10 29.08
N LYS A 307 -5.46 -16.46 28.61
CA LYS A 307 -4.62 -16.92 27.52
C LYS A 307 -3.91 -18.19 27.97
N LYS A 308 -4.01 -19.26 27.18
CA LYS A 308 -3.31 -20.51 27.47
C LYS A 308 -1.80 -20.29 27.32
N THR A 309 -1.04 -20.74 28.32
CA THR A 309 0.43 -20.74 28.23
C THR A 309 0.88 -21.79 27.21
N ASP A 310 2.07 -21.63 26.61
CA ASP A 310 2.58 -22.61 25.65
C ASP A 310 2.81 -24.00 26.29
N LYS A 311 3.06 -24.05 27.61
CA LYS A 311 3.10 -25.30 28.40
C LYS A 311 1.75 -26.02 28.50
N ASP A 312 0.64 -25.31 28.35
CA ASP A 312 -0.72 -25.89 28.38
C ASP A 312 -1.22 -26.34 27.00
N LYS A 313 -0.67 -25.76 25.92
CA LYS A 313 -0.92 -26.21 24.54
C LYS A 313 -0.35 -27.60 24.33
N GLU A 314 0.87 -27.84 24.79
CA GLU A 314 1.57 -29.13 24.68
C GLU A 314 0.83 -30.27 25.44
N LYS A 315 0.27 -29.98 26.63
CA LYS A 315 -0.55 -30.95 27.39
C LYS A 315 -1.90 -31.28 26.77
N THR A 316 -2.47 -30.37 25.98
CA THR A 316 -3.76 -30.58 25.31
C THR A 316 -3.57 -31.49 24.08
N GLU A 317 -2.51 -31.27 23.31
CA GLU A 317 -2.16 -32.11 22.16
C GLU A 317 -1.78 -33.55 22.59
N ALA A 318 -1.11 -33.70 23.73
CA ALA A 318 -0.79 -35.00 24.29
C ALA A 318 -2.02 -35.81 24.77
N LYS A 319 -3.11 -35.14 25.18
CA LYS A 319 -4.35 -35.82 25.59
C LYS A 319 -5.22 -36.26 24.40
N THR A 320 -5.21 -35.50 23.31
CA THR A 320 -5.94 -35.88 22.09
C THR A 320 -5.30 -37.09 21.40
N LYS A 321 -3.97 -37.22 21.44
CA LYS A 321 -3.24 -38.41 20.92
C LYS A 321 -3.42 -39.70 21.75
N LYS A 322 -3.97 -39.63 22.96
CA LYS A 322 -4.18 -40.79 23.84
C LYS A 322 -5.61 -41.33 23.82
N LYS A 323 -6.50 -40.74 23.01
CA LYS A 323 -7.91 -41.12 22.84
C LYS A 323 -8.27 -41.48 21.39
N GLY A 324 -7.28 -41.58 20.49
CA GLY A 324 -7.41 -42.09 19.13
C GLY A 324 -6.80 -43.48 19.03
#